data_AF-A0A2V6ZX38-F1
#
_entry.id   AF-A0A2V6ZX38-F1
#
_cell.length_a   1.000
_cell.length_b   1.000
_cell.length_c   1.000
_cell.angle_alpha   90.00
_cell.angle_beta   90.00
_cell.angle_gamma   90.00
#
_symmetry.space_group_name_H-M   'P 1'
#
loop_
_entity.id
_entity.type
_entity.pdbx_description
1 polymer ?
#
loop_
_entity_poly.entity_id
_entity_poly.type
_entity_poly.pdbx_seq_one_letter_code
_entity_poly.pdbx_strand_id
1 'polypeptide(L)'
;MMPPWRSTAVMLFVLAGALLALRVGPLYAPFNFFVWWWRFGDARGTEEIWRQGAWLVSVPSHAAVFVAIVVAMRRARRLTGPTDTHGSARWATRADLTAAGLVGGTSGVYVGAWAEKQETLYLRHDGPQHVLAFAPSRSGKGVGLVLPTLLSWPS
;
A
#
# COMPACT_ATOMS: atom_id res chain seq x y z
N MET A 1 11.29 13.55 19.21
CA MET A 1 10.05 12.86 18.82
C MET A 1 9.86 11.66 19.73
N MET A 2 8.80 11.59 20.53
CA MET A 2 8.57 10.44 21.42
C MET A 2 7.95 9.27 20.63
N PRO A 3 8.37 8.02 20.86
CA PRO A 3 7.87 6.87 20.11
C PRO A 3 6.36 6.66 20.33
N PRO A 4 5.59 6.26 19.29
CA PRO A 4 4.13 6.23 19.29
C PRO A 4 3.51 5.27 20.32
N TRP A 5 4.28 4.30 20.85
CA TRP A 5 3.80 3.41 21.91
C TRP A 5 3.55 4.16 23.23
N ARG A 6 4.35 5.20 23.53
CA ARG A 6 4.28 5.90 24.82
C ARG A 6 2.95 6.63 25.00
N SER A 7 2.38 7.20 23.95
CA SER A 7 1.07 7.86 24.03
C SER A 7 -0.07 6.86 24.25
N THR A 8 -0.03 5.69 23.61
CA THR A 8 -1.01 4.62 23.85
C THR A 8 -0.91 4.05 25.26
N ALA A 9 0.31 3.87 25.79
CA ALA A 9 0.51 3.37 27.15
C ALA A 9 0.02 4.38 28.21
N VAL A 10 0.31 5.67 28.02
CA VAL A 10 -0.19 6.74 28.92
C VAL A 10 -1.71 6.83 28.86
N MET A 11 -2.31 6.73 27.67
CA MET A 11 -3.77 6.74 27.51
C MET A 11 -4.42 5.54 28.22
N LEU A 12 -3.86 4.34 28.08
CA LEU A 12 -4.35 3.15 28.79
C LEU A 12 -4.21 3.28 30.31
N PHE A 13 -3.13 3.88 30.80
CA PHE A 13 -2.90 4.10 32.22
C PHE A 13 -3.88 5.13 32.81
N VAL A 14 -4.13 6.24 32.10
CA VAL A 14 -5.12 7.24 32.49
C VAL A 14 -6.54 6.67 32.47
N LEU A 15 -6.87 5.84 31.47
CA LEU A 15 -8.18 5.21 31.35
C LEU A 15 -8.41 4.15 32.44
N ALA A 16 -7.38 3.35 32.76
CA ALA A 16 -7.41 2.43 33.90
C ALA A 16 -7.53 3.18 35.24
N GLY A 17 -6.81 4.29 35.41
CA GLY A 17 -6.91 5.15 36.59
C GLY A 17 -8.29 5.80 36.73
N ALA A 18 -8.90 6.25 35.62
CA ALA A 18 -10.25 6.81 35.59
C ALA A 18 -11.32 5.75 35.95
N LEU A 19 -11.18 4.52 35.44
CA LEU A 19 -12.06 3.39 35.80
C LEU A 19 -11.95 3.04 37.28
N LEU A 20 -10.75 3.08 37.85
CA LEU A 20 -10.52 2.93 39.30
C LEU A 20 -11.12 4.09 40.12
N ALA A 21 -11.04 5.33 39.62
CA ALA A 21 -11.57 6.52 40.29
C ALA A 21 -13.11 6.58 40.30
N LEU A 22 -13.77 5.94 39.34
CA LEU A 22 -15.23 5.93 39.19
C LEU A 22 -15.96 4.98 40.18
N ARG A 23 -15.28 4.38 41.16
CA ARG A 23 -15.83 3.38 42.11
C ARG A 23 -16.65 2.28 41.41
N VAL A 24 -16.20 1.83 40.24
CA VAL A 24 -16.85 0.78 39.44
C VAL A 24 -16.56 -0.60 40.06
N GLY A 25 -16.94 -0.81 41.32
CA GLY A 25 -16.75 -2.07 42.03
C GLY A 25 -15.30 -2.61 42.04
N PRO A 26 -15.10 -3.84 42.54
CA PRO A 26 -13.82 -4.54 42.35
C PRO A 26 -13.57 -4.81 40.86
N LEU A 27 -12.37 -4.46 40.39
CA LEU A 27 -11.90 -4.87 39.07
C LEU A 27 -11.61 -6.37 39.10
N TYR A 28 -12.33 -7.12 38.29
CA TYR A 28 -12.17 -8.57 38.20
C TYR A 28 -11.28 -8.96 37.02
N ALA A 29 -10.62 -10.10 37.15
CA ALA A 29 -9.87 -10.67 36.03
C ALA A 29 -10.83 -10.91 34.85
N PRO A 30 -10.42 -10.62 33.59
CA PRO A 30 -11.30 -10.74 32.43
C PRO A 30 -11.98 -12.11 32.29
N PHE A 31 -11.31 -13.17 32.74
CA PHE A 31 -11.81 -14.55 32.66
C PHE A 31 -12.75 -14.95 33.80
N ASN A 32 -12.89 -14.13 34.85
CA ASN A 32 -13.80 -14.45 35.97
C ASN A 32 -15.25 -14.54 35.54
N PHE A 33 -15.65 -13.78 34.51
CA PHE A 33 -17.00 -13.85 33.93
C PHE A 33 -17.38 -15.30 33.55
N PHE A 34 -16.47 -16.03 32.89
CA PHE A 34 -16.71 -17.41 32.47
C PHE A 34 -16.71 -18.38 33.66
N VAL A 35 -15.82 -18.17 34.63
CA VAL A 35 -15.75 -18.99 35.86
C VAL A 35 -17.05 -18.89 36.65
N TRP A 36 -17.60 -17.68 36.78
CA TRP A 36 -18.86 -17.46 37.49
C TRP A 36 -20.06 -17.91 36.69
N TRP A 37 -20.05 -17.74 35.37
CA TRP A 37 -21.10 -18.29 34.50
C TRP A 37 -21.21 -19.79 34.71
N TRP A 38 -20.08 -20.49 34.68
CA TRP A 38 -20.04 -21.93 34.89
C TRP A 38 -20.50 -22.34 36.29
N ARG A 39 -20.19 -21.55 37.32
CA ARG A 39 -20.49 -21.89 38.71
C ARG A 39 -21.88 -21.47 39.19
N PHE A 40 -22.42 -20.38 38.66
CA PHE A 40 -23.63 -19.71 39.15
C PHE A 40 -24.65 -19.39 38.05
N GLY A 41 -24.46 -19.92 36.84
CA GLY A 41 -25.38 -19.75 35.70
C GLY A 41 -26.82 -20.14 36.03
N ASP A 42 -26.98 -21.27 36.73
CA ASP A 42 -28.28 -21.88 37.03
C ASP A 42 -28.85 -21.45 38.41
N ALA A 43 -28.22 -20.48 39.08
CA ALA A 43 -28.72 -20.00 40.36
C ALA A 43 -30.09 -19.32 40.18
N ARG A 44 -31.02 -19.57 41.11
CA ARG A 44 -32.36 -18.95 41.07
C ARG A 44 -32.22 -17.43 41.21
N GLY A 45 -32.80 -16.70 40.26
CA GLY A 45 -32.82 -15.23 40.26
C GLY A 45 -31.66 -14.55 39.52
N THR A 46 -30.70 -15.30 38.95
CA THR A 46 -29.57 -14.73 38.20
C THR A 46 -29.75 -14.69 36.68
N GLU A 47 -30.87 -15.20 36.17
CA GLU A 47 -31.13 -15.33 34.71
C GLU A 47 -31.04 -13.99 33.97
N GLU A 48 -31.56 -12.91 34.55
CA GLU A 48 -31.50 -11.56 33.98
C GLU A 48 -30.05 -11.07 33.83
N ILE A 49 -29.24 -11.26 34.88
CA ILE A 49 -27.85 -10.81 34.95
C ILE A 49 -27.02 -11.54 33.90
N TRP A 50 -27.22 -12.85 33.75
CA TRP A 50 -26.52 -13.66 32.76
C TRP A 50 -26.93 -13.32 31.33
N ARG A 51 -28.22 -13.07 31.08
CA ARG A 51 -28.67 -12.65 29.75
C ARG A 51 -28.09 -11.31 29.34
N GLN A 52 -28.09 -10.31 30.23
CA GLN A 52 -27.48 -9.01 29.97
C GLN A 52 -25.96 -9.12 29.77
N GLY A 53 -25.28 -9.91 30.61
CA GLY A 53 -23.85 -10.19 30.48
C GLY A 53 -23.49 -10.88 29.16
N ALA A 54 -24.31 -11.82 28.70
CA ALA A 54 -24.11 -12.50 27.42
C ALA A 54 -24.14 -11.53 26.24
N TRP A 55 -25.10 -10.60 26.21
CA TRP A 55 -25.17 -9.54 25.20
C TRP A 55 -23.97 -8.60 25.27
N LEU A 56 -23.59 -8.20 26.48
CA LEU A 56 -22.47 -7.29 26.72
C LEU A 56 -21.13 -7.88 26.29
N VAL A 57 -20.94 -9.19 26.38
CA VAL A 57 -19.71 -9.85 25.90
C VAL A 57 -19.80 -10.15 24.41
N SER A 58 -20.94 -10.67 23.95
CA SER A 58 -21.08 -11.14 22.57
C SER A 58 -21.02 -10.01 21.56
N VAL A 59 -21.75 -8.91 21.77
CA VAL A 59 -21.85 -7.82 20.77
C VAL A 59 -20.48 -7.17 20.50
N PRO A 60 -19.71 -6.73 21.52
CA PRO A 60 -18.40 -6.13 21.30
C PRO A 60 -17.38 -7.12 20.73
N SER A 61 -17.43 -8.39 21.15
CA SER A 61 -16.53 -9.43 20.65
C SER A 61 -16.73 -9.67 19.15
N HIS A 62 -17.98 -9.82 18.70
CA HIS A 62 -18.29 -9.97 17.27
C HIS A 62 -17.95 -8.72 16.48
N ALA A 63 -18.25 -7.53 17.02
CA ALA A 63 -17.88 -6.27 16.38
C ALA A 63 -16.36 -6.13 16.22
N ALA A 64 -15.58 -6.49 17.25
CA ALA A 64 -14.12 -6.45 17.20
C ALA A 64 -13.56 -7.41 16.15
N VAL A 65 -14.07 -8.65 16.08
CA VAL A 65 -13.68 -9.63 15.06
C VAL A 65 -14.05 -9.13 13.66
N PHE A 66 -15.25 -8.61 13.47
CA PHE A 66 -15.68 -8.04 12.18
C PHE A 66 -14.78 -6.89 11.74
N VAL A 67 -14.48 -5.95 12.64
CA VAL A 67 -13.55 -4.84 12.35
C VAL A 67 -12.15 -5.35 12.01
N ALA A 68 -11.63 -6.34 12.75
CA ALA A 68 -10.34 -6.96 12.46
C ALA A 68 -10.30 -7.58 11.06
N ILE A 69 -11.36 -8.31 10.68
CA ILE A 69 -11.50 -8.89 9.34
C ILE A 69 -11.51 -7.79 8.27
N VAL A 70 -12.33 -6.74 8.43
CA VAL A 70 -12.41 -5.62 7.47
C VAL A 70 -11.06 -4.93 7.30
N VAL A 71 -10.34 -4.68 8.40
CA VAL A 71 -9.00 -4.09 8.38
C VAL A 71 -8.00 -5.01 7.69
N ALA A 72 -8.02 -6.31 8.01
CA ALA A 72 -7.14 -7.30 7.39
C ALA A 72 -7.38 -7.39 5.87
N MET A 73 -8.63 -7.44 5.42
CA MET A 73 -8.99 -7.46 4.00
C MET A 73 -8.55 -6.17 3.28
N ARG A 74 -8.74 -5.00 3.92
CA ARG A 74 -8.28 -3.72 3.36
C ARG A 74 -6.76 -3.67 3.23
N ARG A 75 -6.03 -4.21 4.21
CA ARG A 75 -4.57 -4.30 4.17
C ARG A 75 -4.11 -5.28 3.09
N ALA A 76 -4.72 -6.46 2.99
CA ALA A 76 -4.40 -7.45 1.97
C ALA A 76 -4.55 -6.86 0.55
N ARG A 77 -5.65 -6.13 0.29
CA ARG A 77 -5.86 -5.47 -1.02
C ARG A 77 -4.79 -4.43 -1.38
N ARG A 78 -4.17 -3.77 -0.39
CA ARG A 78 -3.07 -2.84 -0.61
C ARG A 78 -1.75 -3.54 -0.94
N LEU A 79 -1.58 -4.76 -0.44
CA LEU A 79 -0.37 -5.57 -0.65
C LEU A 79 -0.41 -6.35 -1.96
N THR A 80 -1.59 -6.55 -2.55
CA THR A 80 -1.77 -7.21 -3.86
C THR A 80 -1.59 -6.28 -5.08
N GLY A 81 -1.15 -5.02 -4.88
CA GLY A 81 -0.66 -4.21 -6.00
C GLY A 81 0.64 -4.78 -6.57
N PRO A 82 1.05 -4.44 -7.82
CA PRO A 82 2.36 -4.81 -8.34
C PRO A 82 3.42 -4.42 -7.31
N THR A 83 4.10 -5.40 -6.74
CA THR A 83 5.14 -5.14 -5.76
C THR A 83 6.39 -4.74 -6.53
N ASP A 84 6.79 -3.47 -6.41
CA ASP A 84 8.01 -2.91 -7.00
C ASP A 84 9.30 -3.44 -6.31
N THR A 85 9.31 -4.70 -5.87
CA THR A 85 10.43 -5.34 -5.16
C THR A 85 11.71 -5.31 -5.97
N HIS A 86 11.60 -5.27 -7.30
CA HIS A 86 12.72 -5.12 -8.24
C HIS A 86 12.71 -3.78 -8.99
N GLY A 87 11.93 -2.82 -8.52
CA GLY A 87 11.76 -1.50 -9.12
C GLY A 87 10.41 -1.32 -9.80
N SER A 88 9.99 -0.06 -9.93
CA SER A 88 8.74 0.38 -10.56
C SER A 88 8.85 0.52 -12.08
N ALA A 89 9.87 -0.11 -12.68
CA ALA A 89 10.12 -0.03 -14.12
C ALA A 89 8.95 -0.66 -14.88
N ARG A 90 8.29 0.15 -15.70
CA ARG A 90 7.22 -0.28 -16.60
C ARG A 90 7.52 0.22 -18.01
N TRP A 91 6.91 -0.43 -19.00
CA TRP A 91 6.93 0.09 -20.36
C TRP A 91 6.33 1.51 -20.39
N ALA A 92 6.97 2.38 -21.15
CA ALA A 92 6.53 3.75 -21.32
C ALA A 92 5.17 3.80 -22.04
N THR A 93 4.35 4.77 -21.67
CA THR A 93 3.14 5.16 -22.40
C THR A 93 3.44 6.38 -23.28
N ARG A 94 2.54 6.70 -24.21
CA ARG A 94 2.66 7.91 -25.04
C ARG A 94 2.86 9.18 -24.20
N ALA A 95 2.13 9.30 -23.09
CA ALA A 95 2.26 10.44 -22.19
C ALA A 95 3.67 10.53 -21.57
N ASP A 96 4.28 9.40 -21.21
CA ASP A 96 5.65 9.38 -20.68
C ASP A 96 6.66 9.81 -21.75
N LEU A 97 6.48 9.37 -23.00
CA LEU A 97 7.35 9.74 -24.13
C LEU A 97 7.28 11.24 -24.42
N THR A 98 6.07 11.82 -24.37
CA THR A 98 5.87 13.27 -24.54
C THR A 98 6.44 14.05 -23.37
N ALA A 99 6.22 13.60 -22.13
CA ALA A 99 6.79 14.24 -20.94
C ALA A 99 8.33 14.19 -20.92
N ALA A 100 8.92 13.12 -21.44
CA ALA A 100 10.36 12.98 -21.62
C ALA A 100 10.91 13.80 -22.81
N GLY A 101 10.05 14.47 -23.58
CA GLY A 101 10.44 15.27 -24.74
C GLY A 101 11.00 14.44 -25.90
N LEU A 102 10.69 13.14 -25.97
CA LEU A 102 11.26 12.25 -26.98
C LEU A 102 10.55 12.29 -28.32
N VAL A 103 9.29 12.78 -28.35
CA VAL A 103 8.44 12.84 -29.54
C VAL A 103 8.22 14.27 -29.99
N GLY A 104 8.18 14.48 -31.31
CA GLY A 104 7.90 15.78 -31.94
C GLY A 104 9.14 16.64 -32.23
N GLY A 105 10.30 16.28 -31.71
CA GLY A 105 11.58 16.93 -32.05
C GLY A 105 12.16 16.44 -33.38
N THR A 106 12.84 17.32 -34.11
CA THR A 106 13.66 16.98 -35.29
C THR A 106 15.14 16.87 -34.97
N SER A 107 15.57 17.48 -33.86
CA SER A 107 16.96 17.55 -33.42
C SER A 107 17.33 16.43 -32.44
N GLY A 108 18.63 16.19 -32.27
CA GLY A 108 19.16 15.24 -31.31
C GLY A 108 19.37 13.82 -31.84
N VAL A 109 19.85 12.95 -30.95
CA VAL A 109 20.21 11.57 -31.26
C VAL A 109 18.95 10.73 -31.43
N TYR A 110 18.89 9.95 -32.51
CA TYR A 110 17.81 8.98 -32.70
C TYR A 110 17.97 7.83 -31.70
N VAL A 111 16.94 7.60 -30.86
CA VAL A 111 16.97 6.56 -29.81
C VAL A 111 16.00 5.42 -30.07
N GLY A 112 15.07 5.56 -31.02
CA GLY A 112 14.17 4.49 -31.43
C GLY A 112 12.91 5.00 -32.11
N ALA A 113 11.90 4.12 -32.19
CA ALA A 113 10.60 4.43 -32.73
C ALA A 113 9.49 3.82 -31.87
N TRP A 114 8.37 4.52 -31.77
CA TRP A 114 7.16 4.05 -31.14
C TRP A 114 6.09 3.85 -32.22
N ALA A 115 5.67 2.61 -32.42
CA ALA A 115 4.60 2.29 -33.36
C ALA A 115 3.24 2.57 -32.72
N GLU A 116 2.55 3.57 -33.24
CA GLU A 116 1.12 3.77 -33.01
C GLU A 116 0.34 3.20 -34.20
N LYS A 117 -0.94 2.86 -34.01
CA LYS A 117 -1.72 2.04 -34.96
C LYS A 117 -1.59 2.42 -36.44
N GLN A 118 -1.46 3.72 -36.74
CA GLN A 118 -1.34 4.23 -38.10
C GLN A 118 -0.10 5.10 -38.34
N GLU A 119 0.70 5.36 -37.30
CA GLU A 119 1.82 6.30 -37.38
C GLU A 119 3.00 5.79 -36.54
N THR A 120 4.21 5.94 -37.08
CA THR A 120 5.44 5.63 -36.36
C THR A 120 6.04 6.92 -35.84
N LEU A 121 6.06 7.09 -34.52
CA LEU A 121 6.67 8.24 -33.87
C LEU A 121 8.15 7.97 -33.65
N TYR A 122 9.01 8.72 -34.33
CA TYR A 122 10.45 8.65 -34.10
C TYR A 122 10.81 9.31 -32.77
N LEU A 123 11.62 8.61 -31.98
CA LEU A 123 12.06 9.04 -30.66
C LEU A 123 13.46 9.64 -30.78
N ARG A 124 13.61 10.89 -30.34
CA ARG A 124 14.89 11.63 -30.37
C ARG A 124 15.20 12.23 -29.02
N HIS A 125 16.49 12.24 -28.69
CA HIS A 125 16.99 12.84 -27.46
C HIS A 125 17.93 14.00 -27.78
N ASP A 126 17.52 15.21 -27.42
CA ASP A 126 18.26 16.48 -27.62
C ASP A 126 18.68 17.11 -26.27
N GLY A 127 18.65 16.32 -25.20
CA GLY A 127 19.03 16.79 -23.87
C GLY A 127 20.53 16.74 -23.62
N PRO A 128 21.03 17.40 -22.56
CA PRO A 128 22.44 17.37 -22.19
C PRO A 128 22.88 16.00 -21.62
N GLN A 129 21.97 15.03 -21.50
CA GLN A 129 22.26 13.72 -20.95
C GLN A 129 22.99 12.83 -21.97
N HIS A 130 23.88 11.96 -21.48
CA HIS A 130 24.59 11.01 -22.34
C HIS A 130 23.69 9.83 -22.73
N VAL A 131 23.83 9.36 -23.97
CA VAL A 131 23.14 8.17 -24.49
C VAL A 131 24.13 7.01 -24.57
N LEU A 132 23.82 5.90 -23.90
CA LEU A 132 24.59 4.66 -23.97
C LEU A 132 23.86 3.65 -24.87
N ALA A 133 24.52 3.24 -25.96
CA ALA A 133 24.02 2.19 -26.84
C ALA A 133 24.76 0.88 -26.58
N PHE A 134 24.09 -0.07 -25.93
CA PHE A 134 24.62 -1.42 -25.73
C PHE A 134 24.02 -2.38 -26.76
N ALA A 135 24.86 -2.88 -27.68
CA ALA A 135 24.41 -3.81 -28.70
C ALA A 135 25.54 -4.78 -29.14
N PRO A 136 25.28 -6.10 -29.23
CA PRO A 136 26.28 -7.10 -29.61
C PRO A 136 26.75 -6.94 -31.07
N SER A 137 27.78 -7.69 -31.48
CA SER A 137 28.27 -7.64 -32.86
C SER A 137 27.18 -8.11 -33.84
N ARG A 138 27.09 -7.45 -35.01
CA ARG A 138 26.08 -7.70 -36.06
C ARG A 138 24.61 -7.52 -35.64
N SER A 139 24.33 -6.81 -34.53
CA SER A 139 22.96 -6.47 -34.11
C SER A 139 22.35 -5.25 -34.82
N GLY A 140 23.09 -4.64 -35.75
CA GLY A 140 22.60 -3.49 -36.51
C GLY A 140 22.73 -2.12 -35.84
N LYS A 141 23.52 -1.93 -34.76
CA LYS A 141 23.68 -0.61 -34.12
C LYS A 141 24.12 0.52 -35.08
N GLY A 142 24.91 0.18 -36.09
CA GLY A 142 25.30 1.13 -37.14
C GLY A 142 24.11 1.60 -37.97
N VAL A 143 23.23 0.68 -38.38
CA VAL A 143 22.12 0.97 -39.28
C VAL A 143 20.88 1.46 -38.55
N GLY A 144 20.63 0.99 -37.33
CA GLY A 144 19.43 1.33 -36.56
C GLY A 144 19.56 2.56 -35.67
N LEU A 145 20.79 2.92 -35.24
CA LEU A 145 21.02 4.05 -34.33
C LEU A 145 21.92 5.12 -34.95
N VAL A 146 23.09 4.71 -35.46
CA VAL A 146 24.12 5.65 -35.93
C VAL A 146 23.74 6.33 -37.25
N LEU A 147 23.43 5.56 -38.31
CA LEU A 147 23.08 6.12 -39.62
C LEU A 147 21.86 7.04 -39.56
N PRO A 148 20.72 6.68 -38.92
CA PRO A 148 19.59 7.57 -38.82
C PRO A 148 19.94 8.87 -38.11
N THR A 149 20.72 8.81 -37.03
CA THR A 149 21.18 10.01 -36.32
C THR A 149 22.00 10.94 -37.22
N LEU A 150 22.97 10.39 -37.97
CA LEU A 150 23.83 11.19 -38.85
C LEU A 150 23.06 11.81 -40.03
N LEU A 151 22.14 11.07 -40.65
CA LEU A 151 21.40 11.53 -41.82
C LEU A 151 20.31 12.56 -41.50
N SER A 152 19.89 12.64 -40.25
CA SER A 152 18.82 13.53 -39.81
C SER A 152 19.30 14.58 -38.83
N TRP A 153 20.61 14.75 -38.69
CA TRP A 153 21.18 15.79 -37.86
C TRP A 153 20.83 17.15 -38.49
N PRO A 154 20.31 18.12 -37.70
CA PRO A 154 20.00 19.44 -38.22
C PRO A 154 21.28 20.10 -38.75
N SER A 155 21.23 20.57 -40.00
CA SER A 155 22.26 21.40 -40.65
C SER A 155 22.14 22.86 -40.27
#